data_AF-A0A923YP43-F1
#
_entry.id   AF-A0A923YP43-F1
#
_cell.length_a   1.000
_cell.length_b   1.000
_cell.length_c   1.000
_cell.angle_alpha   90.00
_cell.angle_beta   90.00
_cell.angle_gamma   90.00
#
_symmetry.space_group_name_H-M   'P 1'
#
loop_
_entity.id
_entity.type
_entity.pdbx_description
1 polymer ?
#
loop_
_entity_poly.entity_id
_entity_poly.type
_entity_poly.pdbx_seq_one_letter_code
_entity_poly.pdbx_strand_id
1 'polypeptide(L)'
;MIVYEYPFNERIRTLLRLEDLHEKFMFFVHQKSPLQHHIALSTIFEMLEVAGRADLKLDLLQELEHQRQTLLGFLSNPNVQPEMLDAVLIELDQTSAALMGMQGKTGQHIRENEWLMSIRGRTIIPGGACEFDLPSYYAWQQHSADQRFSDILGWFSPLAPLFDAIRIVLRLLRE
;
A
#
# COMPACT_ATOMS: atom_id res chain seq x y z
N MET A 1 -18.08 13.20 15.80
CA MET A 1 -17.02 14.23 15.83
C MET A 1 -16.23 14.10 14.53
N ILE A 2 -15.88 15.20 13.86
CA ILE A 2 -15.01 15.16 12.68
C ILE A 2 -13.56 15.32 13.16
N VAL A 3 -12.66 14.46 12.72
CA VAL A 3 -11.24 14.48 13.08
C VAL A 3 -10.42 15.03 11.91
N TYR A 4 -9.46 15.89 12.19
CA TYR A 4 -8.52 16.43 11.21
C TYR A 4 -7.10 16.07 11.61
N GLU A 5 -6.40 15.35 10.74
CA GLU A 5 -4.98 15.03 10.93
C GLU A 5 -4.10 16.00 10.12
N TYR A 6 -2.99 16.44 10.71
CA TYR A 6 -2.04 17.34 10.06
C TYR A 6 -0.60 16.78 10.16
N PRO A 7 0.07 16.46 9.03
CA PRO A 7 1.43 15.92 9.08
C PRO A 7 2.46 17.03 9.37
N PHE A 8 3.20 16.88 10.47
CA PHE A 8 4.26 17.80 10.88
C PHE A 8 5.58 17.64 10.09
N ASN A 9 5.72 16.60 9.27
CA ASN A 9 6.88 16.40 8.40
C ASN A 9 6.49 15.67 7.10
N GLU A 10 7.36 15.70 6.09
CA GLU A 10 7.08 15.08 4.78
C GLU A 10 6.95 13.56 4.85
N ARG A 11 7.64 12.93 5.80
CA ARG A 11 7.54 11.49 6.03
C ARG A 11 6.13 11.09 6.43
N ILE A 12 5.55 11.70 7.47
CA ILE A 12 4.17 11.45 7.88
C ILE A 12 3.18 11.84 6.78
N ARG A 13 3.43 12.93 6.04
CA ARG A 13 2.60 13.31 4.89
C ARG A 13 2.55 12.23 3.82
N THR A 14 3.70 11.60 3.55
CA THR A 14 3.81 10.50 2.58
C THR A 14 3.07 9.26 3.07
N LEU A 15 3.18 8.91 4.36
CA LEU A 15 2.47 7.77 4.96
C LEU A 15 0.94 7.98 4.89
N LEU A 16 0.44 9.14 5.28
CA LEU A 16 -1.00 9.47 5.23
C LEU A 16 -1.55 9.44 3.79
N ARG A 17 -0.78 9.92 2.81
CA ARG A 17 -1.17 9.81 1.39
C ARG A 17 -1.27 8.36 0.93
N LEU A 18 -0.33 7.51 1.34
CA LEU A 18 -0.34 6.10 0.99
C LEU A 18 -1.47 5.34 1.68
N GLU A 19 -1.80 5.69 2.92
CA GLU A 19 -2.96 5.16 3.63
C GLU A 19 -4.26 5.49 2.91
N ASP A 20 -4.50 6.75 2.55
CA ASP A 20 -5.70 7.20 1.81
C ASP A 20 -5.82 6.48 0.45
N LEU A 21 -4.72 6.40 -0.32
CA LEU A 21 -4.69 5.67 -1.57
C LEU A 21 -4.97 4.17 -1.38
N HIS A 22 -4.46 3.56 -0.31
CA HIS A 22 -4.69 2.16 -0.01
C HIS A 22 -6.14 1.89 0.37
N GLU A 23 -6.77 2.75 1.18
CA GLU A 23 -8.20 2.65 1.49
C GLU A 23 -9.06 2.75 0.22
N LYS A 24 -8.76 3.73 -0.64
CA LYS A 24 -9.41 3.89 -1.94
C LYS A 24 -9.25 2.63 -2.81
N PHE A 25 -8.03 2.11 -2.91
CA PHE A 25 -7.73 0.87 -3.64
C PHE A 25 -8.56 -0.30 -3.12
N MET A 26 -8.56 -0.52 -1.81
CA MET A 26 -9.30 -1.61 -1.16
C MET A 26 -10.81 -1.48 -1.37
N PHE A 27 -11.36 -0.27 -1.38
CA PHE A 27 -12.76 -0.06 -1.71
C PHE A 27 -13.07 -0.44 -3.16
N PHE A 28 -12.27 0.04 -4.12
CA PHE A 28 -12.56 -0.12 -5.55
C PHE A 28 -12.24 -1.50 -6.10
N VAL A 29 -11.27 -2.23 -5.53
CA VAL A 29 -10.92 -3.58 -5.96
C VAL A 29 -12.03 -4.58 -5.66
N HIS A 30 -12.80 -4.40 -4.58
CA HIS A 30 -13.93 -5.27 -4.21
C HIS A 30 -15.23 -4.98 -4.98
N GLN A 31 -15.19 -4.02 -5.89
CA GLN A 31 -16.33 -3.72 -6.74
C GLN A 31 -16.42 -4.73 -7.90
N LYS A 32 -17.38 -4.55 -8.80
CA LYS A 32 -17.58 -5.47 -9.94
C LYS A 32 -17.43 -4.79 -11.29
N SER A 33 -17.66 -3.47 -11.37
CA SER A 33 -17.62 -2.76 -12.64
C SER A 33 -16.19 -2.66 -13.19
N PRO A 34 -15.99 -2.83 -14.52
CA PRO A 34 -14.71 -2.54 -15.15
C PRO A 34 -14.22 -1.10 -14.89
N LEU A 35 -15.13 -0.13 -14.81
CA LEU A 35 -14.79 1.27 -14.50
C LEU A 35 -14.28 1.44 -13.07
N GLN A 36 -14.80 0.67 -12.12
CA GLN A 36 -14.33 0.69 -10.73
C GLN A 36 -12.97 -0.01 -10.62
N HIS A 37 -12.77 -1.10 -11.34
CA HIS A 37 -11.47 -1.78 -11.44
C HIS A 37 -10.41 -0.93 -12.15
N HIS A 38 -10.81 -0.07 -13.09
CA HIS A 38 -9.93 0.97 -13.62
C HIS A 38 -9.42 1.91 -12.53
N ILE A 39 -10.30 2.36 -11.63
CA ILE A 39 -9.89 3.21 -10.49
C ILE A 39 -8.93 2.45 -9.58
N ALA A 40 -9.22 1.18 -9.25
CA ALA A 40 -8.33 0.36 -8.44
C ALA A 40 -6.94 0.22 -9.08
N LEU A 41 -6.87 -0.11 -10.37
CA LEU A 41 -5.61 -0.25 -11.10
C LEU A 41 -4.83 1.08 -11.17
N SER A 42 -5.50 2.18 -11.50
CA SER A 42 -4.87 3.51 -11.54
C SER A 42 -4.36 3.93 -10.16
N THR A 43 -5.07 3.57 -9.10
CA THR A 43 -4.66 3.85 -7.71
C THR A 43 -3.36 3.10 -7.35
N ILE A 44 -3.11 1.90 -7.90
CA ILE A 44 -1.80 1.24 -7.78
C ILE A 44 -0.69 2.10 -8.40
N PHE A 45 -0.93 2.70 -9.57
CA PHE A 45 0.07 3.56 -10.21
C PHE A 45 0.34 4.83 -9.40
N GLU A 46 -0.70 5.45 -8.83
CA GLU A 46 -0.56 6.60 -7.91
C GLU A 46 0.28 6.22 -6.68
N MET A 47 0.00 5.07 -6.07
CA MET A 47 0.78 4.55 -4.93
C MET A 47 2.25 4.35 -5.29
N LEU A 48 2.55 3.83 -6.49
CA LEU A 48 3.93 3.67 -6.96
C LEU A 48 4.68 4.99 -7.18
N GLU A 49 3.98 6.04 -7.58
CA GLU A 49 4.57 7.38 -7.75
C GLU A 49 4.90 8.03 -6.41
N VAL A 50 4.07 7.81 -5.40
CA VAL A 50 4.32 8.30 -4.04
C VAL A 50 5.44 7.49 -3.38
N ALA A 51 5.33 6.16 -3.38
CA ALA A 51 6.29 5.26 -2.75
C ALA A 51 7.67 5.24 -3.46
N GLY A 52 7.74 5.60 -4.74
CA GLY A 52 8.99 5.60 -5.51
C GLY A 52 9.93 6.78 -5.26
N ARG A 53 9.51 7.80 -4.48
CA ARG A 53 10.28 9.05 -4.27
C ARG A 53 11.28 8.99 -3.11
N ALA A 54 11.12 8.04 -2.20
CA ALA A 54 11.94 7.87 -1.01
C ALA A 54 12.28 6.38 -0.83
N ASP A 55 13.32 6.07 -0.06
CA ASP A 55 13.60 4.69 0.36
C ASP A 55 12.66 4.26 1.49
N LEU A 56 11.37 4.20 1.15
CA LEU A 56 10.29 4.00 2.11
C LEU A 56 10.40 2.66 2.84
N LYS A 57 10.96 1.63 2.18
CA LYS A 57 11.19 0.32 2.81
C LYS A 57 12.17 0.47 3.96
N LEU A 58 13.30 1.14 3.75
CA LEU A 58 14.29 1.36 4.80
C LEU A 58 13.72 2.21 5.94
N ASP A 59 13.04 3.31 5.61
CA ASP A 59 12.45 4.22 6.61
C ASP A 59 11.42 3.50 7.50
N LEU A 60 10.58 2.64 6.91
CA LEU A 60 9.60 1.85 7.65
C LEU A 60 10.28 0.79 8.52
N LEU A 61 11.31 0.09 8.02
CA LEU A 61 12.06 -0.88 8.84
C LEU A 61 12.71 -0.21 10.06
N GLN A 62 13.29 0.98 9.89
CA GLN A 62 13.87 1.74 10.99
C GLN A 62 12.81 2.17 12.01
N GLU A 63 11.63 2.61 11.55
CA GLU A 63 10.56 3.00 12.46
C GLU A 63 9.96 1.81 13.20
N LEU A 64 9.71 0.69 12.52
CA LEU A 64 9.20 -0.52 13.16
C LEU A 64 10.14 -0.99 14.28
N GLU A 65 11.46 -0.95 14.04
CA GLU A 65 12.46 -1.27 15.06
C GLU A 65 12.46 -0.26 16.22
N HIS A 66 12.35 1.05 15.92
CA HIS A 66 12.26 2.09 16.94
C HIS A 66 11.03 1.91 17.85
N GLN A 67 9.86 1.64 17.26
CA GLN A 67 8.62 1.36 17.99
C GLN A 67 8.74 0.09 18.83
N ARG A 68 9.33 -0.97 18.26
CA ARG A 68 9.59 -2.23 18.97
C ARG A 68 10.46 -2.01 20.22
N GLN A 69 11.58 -1.29 20.10
CA GLN A 69 12.46 -1.01 21.24
C GLN A 69 11.76 -0.16 22.32
N THR A 70 10.94 0.79 21.90
CA THR A 70 10.11 1.60 22.83
C THR A 70 9.14 0.70 23.60
N LEU A 71 8.47 -0.22 22.91
CA LEU A 71 7.50 -1.15 23.50
C LEU A 71 8.16 -2.18 24.44
N LEU A 72 9.35 -2.67 24.12
CA LEU A 72 10.11 -3.56 25.01
C LEU A 72 10.44 -2.91 26.36
N GLY A 73 10.61 -1.58 26.40
CA GLY A 73 10.80 -0.82 27.64
C GLY A 73 9.62 -0.93 28.61
N PHE A 74 8.43 -1.31 28.14
CA PHE A 74 7.23 -1.46 28.96
C PHE A 74 7.03 -2.87 29.54
N LEU A 75 7.87 -3.86 29.18
CA LEU A 75 7.73 -5.24 29.67
C LEU A 75 7.73 -5.37 31.20
N SER A 76 8.47 -4.51 31.89
CA SER A 76 8.56 -4.50 33.35
C SER A 76 7.55 -3.57 34.03
N ASN A 77 6.67 -2.91 33.28
CA ASN A 77 5.70 -1.96 33.83
C ASN A 77 4.47 -2.70 34.37
N PRO A 78 4.19 -2.66 35.70
CA PRO A 78 3.07 -3.37 36.30
C PRO A 78 1.69 -2.82 35.87
N ASN A 79 1.63 -1.64 35.25
CA ASN A 79 0.39 -1.04 34.76
C ASN A 79 0.08 -1.37 33.29
N VAL A 80 0.89 -2.21 32.64
CA VAL A 80 0.72 -2.59 31.24
C VAL A 80 0.13 -3.99 31.16
N GLN A 81 -0.86 -4.18 30.27
CA GLN A 81 -1.41 -5.50 30.00
C GLN A 81 -0.41 -6.32 29.17
N PRO A 82 0.18 -7.40 29.71
CA PRO A 82 1.26 -8.11 29.04
C PRO A 82 0.84 -8.76 27.72
N GLU A 83 -0.39 -9.29 27.67
CA GLU A 83 -0.94 -9.99 26.49
C GLU A 83 -1.11 -9.05 25.28
N MET A 84 -1.55 -7.81 25.52
CA MET A 84 -1.71 -6.80 24.47
C MET A 84 -0.35 -6.35 23.93
N LEU A 85 0.61 -6.14 24.83
CA LEU A 85 1.98 -5.77 24.47
C LEU A 85 2.65 -6.87 23.64
N ASP A 86 2.54 -8.12 24.07
CA ASP A 86 3.10 -9.28 23.34
C ASP A 86 2.48 -9.42 21.95
N ALA A 87 1.16 -9.25 21.82
CA ALA A 87 0.48 -9.28 20.53
C ALA A 87 1.00 -8.19 19.56
N VAL A 88 1.20 -6.96 20.04
CA VAL A 88 1.73 -5.86 19.21
C VAL A 88 3.19 -6.13 18.81
N LEU A 89 4.02 -6.65 19.72
CA LEU A 89 5.41 -7.01 19.43
C LEU A 89 5.49 -8.13 18.37
N ILE A 90 4.63 -9.14 18.45
CA ILE A 90 4.52 -10.20 17.44
C ILE A 90 4.11 -9.63 16.08
N GLU A 91 3.13 -8.72 16.05
CA GLU A 91 2.69 -8.07 14.79
C GLU A 91 3.82 -7.24 14.15
N LEU A 92 4.59 -6.51 14.97
CA LEU A 92 5.78 -5.76 14.52
C LEU A 92 6.85 -6.67 13.93
N ASP A 93 7.16 -7.79 14.60
CA ASP A 93 8.17 -8.75 14.15
C ASP A 93 7.76 -9.42 12.84
N GLN A 94 6.50 -9.84 12.73
CA GLN A 94 5.96 -10.45 11.50
C GLN A 94 5.97 -9.47 10.33
N THR A 95 5.54 -8.23 10.56
CA THR A 95 5.50 -7.19 9.53
C THR A 95 6.90 -6.79 9.09
N SER A 96 7.84 -6.67 10.02
CA SER A 96 9.24 -6.41 9.72
C SER A 96 9.86 -7.52 8.88
N ALA A 97 9.61 -8.78 9.23
CA ALA A 97 10.09 -9.94 8.47
C ALA A 97 9.52 -9.97 7.05
N ALA A 98 8.21 -9.72 6.88
CA ALA A 98 7.56 -9.65 5.59
C ALA A 98 8.12 -8.50 4.72
N LEU A 99 8.30 -7.32 5.32
CA LEU A 99 8.87 -6.15 4.65
C LEU A 99 10.34 -6.40 4.23
N MET A 100 11.15 -7.01 5.08
CA MET A 100 12.51 -7.42 4.75
C MET A 100 12.53 -8.40 3.57
N GLY A 101 11.62 -9.39 3.57
CA GLY A 101 11.47 -10.42 2.55
C GLY A 101 11.03 -9.91 1.17
N MET A 102 10.53 -8.66 1.07
CA MET A 102 10.21 -8.04 -0.23
C MET A 102 11.44 -8.02 -1.15
N GLN A 103 11.30 -8.58 -2.34
CA GLN A 103 12.34 -8.66 -3.35
C GLN A 103 12.36 -7.42 -4.23
N GLY A 104 13.58 -6.98 -4.61
CA GLY A 104 13.76 -5.86 -5.51
C GLY A 104 13.37 -4.49 -4.93
N LYS A 105 13.32 -3.48 -5.80
CA LYS A 105 12.85 -2.13 -5.42
C LYS A 105 11.32 -2.12 -5.32
N THR A 106 10.77 -1.27 -4.45
CA THR A 106 9.32 -1.09 -4.30
C THR A 106 8.63 -0.90 -5.64
N GLY A 107 7.78 -1.84 -6.04
CA GLY A 107 7.03 -1.80 -7.29
C GLY A 107 7.80 -2.16 -8.56
N GLN A 108 9.00 -2.74 -8.44
CA GLN A 108 9.81 -3.17 -9.57
C GLN A 108 9.05 -4.13 -10.49
N HIS A 109 8.33 -5.11 -9.93
CA HIS A 109 7.54 -6.09 -10.67
C HIS A 109 6.44 -5.46 -11.55
N ILE A 110 5.87 -4.32 -11.13
CA ILE A 110 4.91 -3.56 -11.95
C ILE A 110 5.64 -2.75 -13.02
N ARG A 111 6.79 -2.15 -12.69
CA ARG A 111 7.59 -1.36 -13.65
C ARG A 111 8.20 -2.21 -14.76
N GLU A 112 8.47 -3.49 -14.49
CA GLU A 112 8.96 -4.46 -15.47
C GLU A 112 7.84 -5.12 -16.28
N ASN A 113 6.57 -4.93 -15.88
CA ASN A 113 5.43 -5.41 -16.65
C ASN A 113 5.09 -4.40 -17.76
N GLU A 114 5.51 -4.70 -18.99
CA GLU A 114 5.29 -3.84 -20.17
C GLU A 114 3.82 -3.51 -20.39
N TRP A 115 2.91 -4.47 -20.16
CA TRP A 115 1.48 -4.26 -20.34
C TRP A 115 0.92 -3.26 -19.33
N LEU A 116 1.24 -3.42 -18.04
CA LEU A 116 0.85 -2.46 -16.99
C LEU A 116 1.43 -1.07 -17.25
N MET A 117 2.68 -1.01 -17.67
CA MET A 117 3.34 0.27 -17.98
C MET A 117 2.75 0.95 -19.22
N SER A 118 2.29 0.19 -20.21
CA SER A 118 1.57 0.73 -21.37
C SER A 118 0.24 1.39 -20.97
N ILE A 119 -0.50 0.77 -20.05
CA ILE A 119 -1.74 1.33 -19.48
C ILE A 119 -1.40 2.61 -18.70
N ARG A 120 -0.44 2.54 -17.79
CA ARG A 120 -0.01 3.70 -16.98
C ARG A 120 0.33 4.90 -17.87
N GLY A 121 1.11 4.68 -18.94
CA GLY A 121 1.52 5.73 -19.88
C GLY A 121 0.35 6.43 -20.60
N ARG A 122 -0.81 5.78 -20.69
CA ARG A 122 -2.03 6.35 -21.27
C ARG A 122 -2.98 6.94 -20.24
N THR A 123 -3.01 6.39 -19.02
CA THR A 123 -3.85 6.92 -17.92
C THR A 123 -3.46 8.33 -17.47
N ILE A 124 -2.21 8.74 -17.67
CA ILE A 124 -1.74 10.10 -17.38
C ILE A 124 -2.24 11.14 -18.41
N ILE A 125 -2.72 10.70 -19.57
CA ILE A 125 -3.25 11.57 -20.61
C ILE A 125 -4.76 11.70 -20.37
N PRO A 126 -5.33 12.92 -20.24
CA PRO A 126 -6.77 13.10 -20.15
C PRO A 126 -7.48 12.42 -21.33
N GLY A 127 -8.35 11.45 -21.03
CA GLY A 127 -9.07 10.66 -22.05
C GLY A 127 -8.25 9.59 -22.77
N GLY A 128 -6.98 9.37 -22.39
CA GLY A 128 -6.08 8.42 -23.07
C GLY A 128 -6.34 6.94 -22.74
N ALA A 129 -7.11 6.65 -21.69
CA ALA A 129 -7.51 5.28 -21.33
C ALA A 129 -8.79 4.84 -22.06
N CYS A 130 -8.85 5.04 -23.37
CA CYS A 130 -9.98 4.67 -24.23
C CYS A 130 -9.70 3.39 -25.03
N GLU A 131 -10.76 2.75 -25.53
CA GLU A 131 -10.68 1.44 -26.19
C GLU A 131 -9.82 1.43 -27.46
N PHE A 132 -9.78 2.54 -28.20
CA PHE A 132 -9.03 2.64 -29.45
C PHE A 132 -7.53 2.91 -29.22
N ASP A 133 -7.16 3.55 -28.11
CA ASP A 133 -5.75 3.76 -27.73
C ASP A 133 -5.17 2.58 -26.94
N LEU A 134 -6.02 1.81 -26.25
CA LEU A 134 -5.66 0.64 -25.44
C LEU A 134 -6.57 -0.56 -25.70
N PRO A 135 -6.53 -1.18 -26.89
CA PRO A 135 -7.40 -2.31 -27.23
C PRO A 135 -7.19 -3.53 -26.32
N SER A 136 -5.94 -3.80 -25.90
CA SER A 136 -5.64 -4.91 -24.98
C SER A 136 -6.17 -4.66 -23.57
N TYR A 137 -6.15 -3.42 -23.10
CA TYR A 137 -6.74 -3.04 -21.81
C TYR A 137 -8.27 -3.14 -21.86
N TYR A 138 -8.87 -2.67 -22.94
CA TYR A 138 -10.31 -2.82 -23.16
C TYR A 138 -10.73 -4.29 -23.21
N ALA A 139 -9.96 -5.16 -23.87
CA ALA A 139 -10.20 -6.60 -23.85
C ALA A 139 -10.15 -7.18 -22.42
N TRP A 140 -9.14 -6.79 -21.62
CA TRP A 140 -9.06 -7.19 -20.20
C TRP A 140 -10.26 -6.68 -19.38
N GLN A 141 -10.76 -5.48 -19.68
CA GLN A 141 -11.97 -4.94 -19.04
C GLN A 141 -13.21 -5.80 -19.31
N GLN A 142 -13.24 -6.60 -20.38
CA GLN A 142 -14.36 -7.51 -20.69
C GLN A 142 -14.31 -8.85 -19.94
N HIS A 143 -13.25 -9.15 -19.18
CA HIS A 143 -13.18 -10.38 -18.38
C HIS A 143 -14.28 -10.43 -17.29
N SER A 144 -14.41 -11.54 -16.57
CA SER A 144 -15.29 -11.57 -15.39
C SER A 144 -14.76 -10.63 -14.30
N ALA A 145 -15.64 -10.18 -13.40
CA ALA A 145 -15.23 -9.38 -12.25
C ALA A 145 -14.19 -10.14 -11.39
N ASP A 146 -14.39 -11.43 -11.18
CA ASP A 146 -13.49 -12.28 -10.39
C ASP A 146 -12.11 -12.42 -11.02
N GLN A 147 -12.03 -12.55 -12.36
CA GLN A 147 -10.75 -12.59 -13.05
C GLN A 147 -10.00 -11.27 -12.89
N ARG A 148 -10.66 -10.13 -13.16
CA ARG A 148 -10.03 -8.82 -12.99
C ARG A 148 -9.59 -8.58 -11.54
N PHE A 149 -10.40 -8.97 -10.57
CA PHE A 149 -10.07 -8.90 -9.14
C PHE A 149 -8.80 -9.68 -8.82
N SER A 150 -8.74 -10.95 -9.27
CA SER A 150 -7.57 -11.81 -9.09
C SER A 150 -6.32 -11.22 -9.74
N ASP A 151 -6.44 -10.68 -10.95
CA ASP A 151 -5.32 -10.05 -11.65
C ASP A 151 -4.78 -8.83 -10.88
N ILE A 152 -5.69 -7.93 -10.46
CA ILE A 152 -5.34 -6.72 -9.70
C ILE A 152 -4.66 -7.07 -8.38
N LEU A 153 -5.21 -8.01 -7.62
CA LEU A 153 -4.59 -8.46 -6.37
C LEU A 153 -3.26 -9.16 -6.62
N GLY A 154 -3.13 -9.93 -7.70
CA GLY A 154 -1.87 -10.52 -8.12
C GLY A 154 -0.78 -9.46 -8.31
N TRP A 155 -1.10 -8.38 -9.04
CA TRP A 155 -0.17 -7.27 -9.24
C TRP A 155 0.10 -6.47 -7.97
N PHE A 156 -0.88 -6.32 -7.08
CA PHE A 156 -0.71 -5.57 -5.83
C PHE A 156 0.05 -6.37 -4.76
N SER A 157 -0.10 -7.69 -4.71
CA SER A 157 0.36 -8.53 -3.58
C SER A 157 1.83 -8.33 -3.18
N PRO A 158 2.81 -8.12 -4.09
CA PRO A 158 4.19 -7.88 -3.68
C PRO A 158 4.40 -6.53 -2.96
N LEU A 159 3.44 -5.61 -3.04
CA LEU A 159 3.44 -4.34 -2.30
C LEU A 159 2.75 -4.45 -0.93
N ALA A 160 1.96 -5.49 -0.68
CA ALA A 160 1.15 -5.60 0.54
C ALA A 160 1.97 -5.45 1.84
N PRO A 161 3.18 -6.04 1.99
CA PRO A 161 3.95 -5.88 3.23
C PRO A 161 4.35 -4.43 3.52
N LEU A 162 4.52 -3.60 2.49
CA LEU A 162 4.78 -2.18 2.64
C LEU A 162 3.59 -1.47 3.29
N PHE A 163 2.36 -1.79 2.85
CA PHE A 163 1.14 -1.17 3.38
C PHE A 163 0.77 -1.69 4.77
N ASP A 164 1.08 -2.95 5.08
CA ASP A 164 0.97 -3.47 6.44
C ASP A 164 1.88 -2.70 7.41
N ALA A 165 3.13 -2.42 7.00
CA ALA A 165 4.06 -1.60 7.78
C ALA A 165 3.56 -0.16 7.97
N ILE A 166 3.05 0.48 6.91
CA ILE A 166 2.46 1.83 6.99
C ILE A 166 1.30 1.86 7.98
N ARG A 167 0.39 0.87 7.91
CA ARG A 167 -0.76 0.76 8.81
C ARG A 167 -0.32 0.67 10.26
N ILE A 168 0.64 -0.19 10.58
CA ILE A 168 1.11 -0.35 11.97
C ILE A 168 1.79 0.92 12.48
N VAL A 169 2.68 1.52 11.67
CA VAL A 169 3.37 2.75 12.06
C VAL A 169 2.37 3.88 12.32
N LEU A 170 1.39 4.09 11.44
CA LEU A 170 0.37 5.14 11.63
C LEU A 170 -0.55 4.84 12.81
N ARG A 171 -0.92 3.56 13.03
CA ARG A 171 -1.72 3.15 14.20
C ARG A 171 -0.99 3.50 15.50
N LEU A 172 0.28 3.10 15.64
CA LEU A 172 1.08 3.37 16.84
C LEU A 172 1.36 4.86 17.05
N LEU A 173 1.40 5.67 15.99
CA LEU A 173 1.54 7.14 16.11
C LEU A 173 0.26 7.84 16.57
N ARG A 174 -0.90 7.21 16.41
CA ARG A 174 -2.21 7.74 16.82
C ARG A 174 -2.58 7.37 18.25
N GLU A 175 -1.94 6.34 18.81
CA GLU A 175 -2.10 5.84 20.18
C GLU A 175 -1.17 6.57 21.16
#